data_AF-A0A8W8LLW4-F1
#
_entry.id   AF-A0A8W8LLW4-F1
#
_cell.length_a   1.000
_cell.length_b   1.000
_cell.length_c   1.000
_cell.angle_alpha   90.00
_cell.angle_beta   90.00
_cell.angle_gamma   90.00
#
_symmetry.space_group_name_H-M   'P 1'
#
loop_
_entity.id
_entity.type
_entity.pdbx_description
1 polymer ?
#
loop_
_entity_poly.entity_id
_entity_poly.type
_entity_poly.pdbx_seq_one_letter_code
_entity_poly.pdbx_strand_id
1 'polypeptide(L)'
;LTEMLMPVQSWGKNFATVPVPQRTVGDIFRFVASKDNTKVTVTSKVNGTVVHQNFTIHHAGDYVQKKFSSSMYSHIQASDPIAVFQFSQTQASAHENIDPSMITVPPIEQYGTDYTFTTPEYSKGQYQNQFMFIVDSRHKGGLLLDGHHLPHNQHYVHIPGTHLVGGYVNITVGTHTVSHKNPNMTIGGILFGRAHVESYGFPVGFLVKPINPVTVTAPPTTPPTTPQPTTPQPTTPMPTTTAPVCDAPPMTRGDEVDNDCDGRVDEENCDGTDTDGDGHIDEDCNNEELQIIGRR
;
A
#
# COMPACT_ATOMS: atom_id res chain seq x y z
N LEU A 1 15.64 -8.00 -5.08
CA LEU A 1 14.50 -7.08 -5.28
C LEU A 1 13.43 -7.51 -4.31
N THR A 2 12.98 -6.62 -3.43
CA THR A 2 11.82 -6.85 -2.58
C THR A 2 10.90 -5.65 -2.77
N GLU A 3 9.71 -5.89 -3.32
CA GLU A 3 8.67 -4.86 -3.45
C GLU A 3 7.57 -5.18 -2.45
N MET A 4 7.24 -4.21 -1.61
CA MET A 4 6.14 -4.33 -0.66
C MET A 4 4.96 -3.49 -1.18
N LEU A 5 3.82 -4.13 -1.38
CA LEU A 5 2.59 -3.45 -1.76
C LEU A 5 1.93 -2.85 -0.51
N MET A 6 1.37 -1.65 -0.65
CA MET A 6 0.57 -1.06 0.41
C MET A 6 -0.73 -1.87 0.60
N PRO A 7 -1.19 -2.05 1.86
CA PRO A 7 -2.50 -2.63 2.11
C PRO A 7 -3.60 -1.78 1.46
N VAL A 8 -4.68 -2.40 0.98
CA VAL A 8 -5.77 -1.72 0.25
C VAL A 8 -6.39 -0.57 1.05
N GLN A 9 -6.41 -0.68 2.37
CA GLN A 9 -6.90 0.36 3.29
C GLN A 9 -6.05 1.64 3.25
N SER A 10 -4.80 1.56 2.77
CA SER A 10 -3.89 2.70 2.59
C SER A 10 -3.88 3.26 1.16
N TRP A 11 -4.61 2.64 0.23
CA TRP A 11 -4.71 3.11 -1.16
C TRP A 11 -5.46 4.44 -1.24
N GLY A 12 -5.04 5.35 -2.12
CA GLY A 12 -5.62 6.69 -2.19
C GLY A 12 -6.59 6.88 -3.33
N LYS A 13 -7.16 8.08 -3.37
CA LYS A 13 -8.00 8.55 -4.47
C LYS A 13 -7.37 9.73 -5.22
N ASN A 14 -6.38 10.40 -4.65
CA ASN A 14 -5.75 11.57 -5.23
C ASN A 14 -4.24 11.35 -5.31
N PHE A 15 -3.66 11.50 -6.50
CA PHE A 15 -2.23 11.33 -6.72
C PHE A 15 -1.70 12.49 -7.55
N ALA A 16 -0.47 12.87 -7.24
CA ALA A 16 0.30 13.81 -8.04
C ALA A 16 1.55 13.08 -8.56
N THR A 17 1.87 13.25 -9.84
CA THR A 17 3.02 12.61 -10.47
C THR A 17 4.02 13.63 -10.99
N VAL A 18 5.29 13.28 -10.85
CA VAL A 18 6.43 13.98 -11.46
C VAL A 18 7.04 13.01 -12.47
N PRO A 19 7.30 13.44 -13.71
CA PRO A 19 7.95 12.58 -14.69
C PRO A 19 9.38 12.26 -14.24
N VAL A 20 9.82 11.02 -14.48
CA VAL A 20 11.20 10.62 -14.18
C VAL A 20 12.16 11.51 -14.99
N PRO A 21 13.13 12.17 -14.35
CA PRO A 21 14.00 13.13 -15.02
C PRO A 21 14.82 12.50 -16.15
N GLN A 22 15.10 13.32 -17.17
CA GLN A 22 16.03 12.98 -18.27
C GLN A 22 15.62 11.73 -19.08
N ARG A 23 14.33 11.40 -19.06
CA ARG A 23 13.70 10.41 -19.92
C ARG A 23 13.12 11.09 -21.16
N THR A 24 12.98 10.35 -22.25
CA THR A 24 12.54 10.84 -23.57
C THR A 24 11.36 10.06 -24.12
N VAL A 25 11.20 8.79 -23.72
CA VAL A 25 10.21 7.87 -24.29
C VAL A 25 8.91 7.77 -23.50
N GLY A 26 8.86 8.32 -22.29
CA GLY A 26 7.75 8.19 -21.35
C GLY A 26 7.75 6.90 -20.54
N ASP A 27 6.78 6.81 -19.63
CA ASP A 27 6.62 5.69 -18.70
C ASP A 27 5.20 5.12 -18.77
N ILE A 28 5.04 3.85 -18.36
CA ILE A 28 3.73 3.19 -18.27
C ILE A 28 3.19 3.37 -16.86
N PHE A 29 1.98 3.89 -16.75
CA PHE A 29 1.22 3.96 -15.51
C PHE A 29 0.18 2.86 -15.49
N ARG A 30 0.18 2.05 -14.43
CA ARG A 30 -0.86 1.05 -14.14
C ARG A 30 -1.71 1.55 -12.98
N PHE A 31 -3.02 1.52 -13.17
CA PHE A 31 -4.02 1.90 -12.19
C PHE A 31 -4.80 0.64 -11.82
N VAL A 32 -4.77 0.24 -10.55
CA VAL A 32 -5.45 -0.98 -10.05
C VAL A 32 -6.62 -0.56 -9.16
N ALA A 33 -7.82 -1.10 -9.41
CA ALA A 33 -9.01 -0.73 -8.66
C ALA A 33 -9.23 -1.59 -7.41
N SER A 34 -9.66 -0.98 -6.30
CA SER A 34 -10.13 -1.73 -5.12
C SER A 34 -11.62 -2.09 -5.19
N LYS A 35 -12.38 -1.47 -6.09
CA LYS A 35 -13.83 -1.67 -6.26
C LYS A 35 -14.24 -1.68 -7.73
N ASP A 36 -15.33 -2.37 -8.00
CA ASP A 36 -15.97 -2.38 -9.32
C ASP A 36 -16.35 -0.98 -9.77
N ASN A 37 -16.30 -0.75 -11.09
CA ASN A 37 -16.68 0.48 -11.76
C ASN A 37 -15.97 1.75 -11.23
N THR A 38 -14.72 1.60 -10.78
CA THR A 38 -13.88 2.73 -10.35
C THR A 38 -13.60 3.67 -11.53
N LYS A 39 -14.01 4.92 -11.42
CA LYS A 39 -13.77 5.95 -12.44
C LYS A 39 -12.50 6.72 -12.13
N VAL A 40 -11.63 6.88 -13.12
CA VAL A 40 -10.36 7.59 -12.99
C VAL A 40 -10.28 8.73 -13.99
N THR A 41 -9.92 9.92 -13.49
CA THR A 41 -9.63 11.11 -14.28
C THR A 41 -8.17 11.49 -14.09
N VAL A 42 -7.43 11.59 -15.19
CA VAL A 42 -6.05 12.07 -15.21
C VAL A 42 -6.02 13.42 -15.90
N THR A 43 -5.65 14.45 -15.14
CA THR A 43 -5.45 15.81 -15.63
C THR A 43 -3.96 16.05 -15.77
N SER A 44 -3.49 16.33 -16.98
CA SER A 44 -2.07 16.41 -17.31
C SER A 44 -1.75 17.70 -18.05
N LYS A 45 -0.50 18.17 -17.94
CA LYS A 45 0.00 19.29 -18.75
C LYS A 45 0.92 18.75 -19.84
N VAL A 46 0.56 18.95 -21.09
CA VAL A 46 1.34 18.52 -22.28
C VAL A 46 1.60 19.74 -23.15
N ASN A 47 2.87 20.09 -23.35
CA ASN A 47 3.29 21.24 -24.16
C ASN A 47 2.58 22.56 -23.80
N GLY A 48 2.29 22.77 -22.50
CA GLY A 48 1.61 23.98 -22.02
C GLY A 48 0.10 23.86 -21.90
N THR A 49 -0.53 22.89 -22.57
CA THR A 49 -1.99 22.69 -22.59
C THR A 49 -2.42 21.66 -21.56
N VAL A 50 -3.55 21.92 -20.89
CA VAL A 50 -4.19 20.97 -19.97
C VAL A 50 -5.01 19.97 -20.77
N VAL A 51 -4.81 18.68 -20.50
CA VAL A 51 -5.52 17.56 -21.13
C VAL A 51 -6.14 16.70 -20.04
N HIS A 52 -7.36 16.22 -20.27
CA HIS A 52 -8.07 15.31 -19.38
C HIS A 52 -8.25 13.94 -20.05
N GLN A 53 -7.90 12.87 -19.35
CA GLN A 53 -8.17 11.50 -19.76
C GLN A 53 -9.08 10.84 -18.74
N ASN A 54 -10.18 10.26 -19.19
CA ASN A 54 -11.15 9.57 -18.34
C ASN A 54 -11.24 8.11 -18.75
N PHE A 55 -11.28 7.21 -17.78
CA PHE A 55 -11.52 5.78 -18.01
C PHE A 55 -12.18 5.15 -16.77
N THR A 56 -12.75 3.97 -16.96
CA THR A 56 -13.36 3.16 -15.90
C THR A 56 -12.63 1.83 -15.81
N ILE A 57 -12.38 1.36 -14.59
CA ILE A 57 -11.90 0.01 -14.29
C ILE A 57 -13.12 -0.77 -13.80
N HIS A 58 -13.49 -1.83 -14.52
CA HIS A 58 -14.82 -2.45 -14.36
C HIS A 58 -14.92 -3.34 -13.12
N HIS A 59 -13.88 -4.10 -12.79
CA HIS A 59 -13.88 -5.00 -11.65
C HIS A 59 -12.79 -4.64 -10.61
N ALA A 60 -13.05 -4.94 -9.34
CA ALA A 60 -12.03 -4.89 -8.30
C ALA A 60 -10.88 -5.84 -8.64
N GLY A 61 -9.63 -5.40 -8.43
CA GLY A 61 -8.43 -6.13 -8.80
C GLY A 61 -7.99 -5.95 -10.26
N ASP A 62 -8.89 -5.50 -11.15
CA ASP A 62 -8.53 -5.17 -12.54
C ASP A 62 -7.62 -3.93 -12.59
N TYR A 63 -6.96 -3.78 -13.73
CA TYR A 63 -6.13 -2.63 -14.01
C TYR A 63 -6.31 -2.06 -15.41
N VAL A 64 -6.02 -0.77 -15.54
CA VAL A 64 -5.82 -0.08 -16.81
C VAL A 64 -4.38 0.41 -16.89
N GLN A 65 -3.77 0.31 -18.08
CA GLN A 65 -2.46 0.90 -18.35
C GLN A 65 -2.56 2.08 -19.30
N LYS A 66 -1.82 3.15 -19.02
CA LYS A 66 -1.65 4.34 -19.88
C LYS A 66 -0.19 4.70 -19.99
N LYS A 67 0.24 5.13 -21.17
CA LYS A 67 1.59 5.65 -21.39
C LYS A 67 1.58 7.17 -21.28
N PHE A 68 2.41 7.73 -20.41
CA PHE A 68 2.57 9.18 -20.25
C PHE A 68 3.96 9.61 -20.72
N SER A 69 4.05 10.78 -21.36
CA SER A 69 5.33 11.30 -21.86
C SER A 69 6.21 11.76 -20.69
N SER A 70 7.53 11.80 -20.92
CA SER A 70 8.52 12.24 -19.92
C SER A 70 8.46 13.73 -19.55
N SER A 71 7.49 14.47 -20.09
CA SER A 71 7.22 15.88 -19.78
C SER A 71 5.93 16.07 -18.99
N MET A 72 5.22 14.98 -18.69
CA MET A 72 3.86 15.04 -18.17
C MET A 72 3.84 15.06 -16.64
N TYR A 73 3.44 16.20 -16.09
CA TYR A 73 3.02 16.32 -14.69
C TYR A 73 1.51 16.11 -14.64
N SER A 74 1.05 15.21 -13.77
CA SER A 74 -0.35 14.80 -13.73
C SER A 74 -0.94 14.82 -12.33
N HIS A 75 -2.21 15.19 -12.28
CA HIS A 75 -3.10 14.96 -11.16
C HIS A 75 -4.05 13.82 -11.53
N ILE A 76 -4.07 12.78 -10.71
CA ILE A 76 -4.93 11.60 -10.88
C ILE A 76 -5.97 11.63 -9.78
N GLN A 77 -7.24 11.52 -10.17
CA GLN A 77 -8.38 11.45 -9.26
C GLN A 77 -9.19 10.20 -9.55
N ALA A 78 -9.62 9.50 -8.51
CA ALA A 78 -10.45 8.31 -8.62
C ALA A 78 -11.72 8.42 -7.76
N SER A 79 -12.81 7.79 -8.20
CA SER A 79 -14.04 7.68 -7.39
C SER A 79 -13.85 6.82 -6.14
N ASP A 80 -13.01 5.79 -6.27
CA ASP A 80 -12.77 4.74 -5.29
C ASP A 80 -11.26 4.50 -5.14
N PRO A 81 -10.80 3.87 -4.05
CA PRO A 81 -9.37 3.71 -3.81
C PRO A 81 -8.69 2.92 -4.91
N ILE A 82 -7.52 3.39 -5.35
CA ILE A 82 -6.70 2.73 -6.37
C ILE A 82 -5.24 2.63 -5.91
N ALA A 83 -4.51 1.66 -6.44
CA ALA A 83 -3.06 1.70 -6.45
C ALA A 83 -2.57 2.20 -7.81
N VAL A 84 -1.53 3.04 -7.79
CA VAL A 84 -0.90 3.57 -9.00
C VAL A 84 0.57 3.19 -9.02
N PHE A 85 0.99 2.56 -10.11
CA PHE A 85 2.38 2.14 -10.32
C PHE A 85 2.91 2.76 -11.60
N GLN A 86 4.12 3.32 -11.53
CA GLN A 86 4.85 3.84 -12.67
C GLN A 86 5.97 2.86 -13.03
N PHE A 87 5.99 2.41 -14.27
CA PHE A 87 7.01 1.53 -14.81
C PHE A 87 7.89 2.32 -15.77
N SER A 88 9.18 2.46 -15.44
CA SER A 88 10.14 2.99 -16.40
C SER A 88 10.37 1.97 -17.49
N GLN A 89 10.08 2.32 -18.75
CA GLN A 89 10.36 1.46 -19.91
C GLN A 89 11.87 1.36 -20.21
N THR A 90 12.38 0.16 -20.42
CA THR A 90 13.73 -0.07 -20.97
C THR A 90 13.71 -0.12 -22.51
N GLN A 91 14.80 0.26 -23.17
CA GLN A 91 15.06 0.02 -24.61
C GLN A 91 14.03 0.58 -25.60
N ALA A 92 13.14 1.48 -25.19
CA ALA A 92 12.21 2.14 -26.10
C ALA A 92 12.92 3.13 -27.07
N SER A 93 14.22 3.41 -26.86
CA SER A 93 15.11 4.04 -27.83
C SER A 93 16.56 3.57 -27.63
N ALA A 94 17.38 3.65 -28.69
CA ALA A 94 18.81 3.33 -28.63
C ALA A 94 19.61 4.19 -27.63
N HIS A 95 19.05 5.30 -27.16
CA HIS A 95 19.67 6.24 -26.21
C HIS A 95 19.23 6.00 -24.76
N GLU A 96 18.37 5.01 -24.49
CA GLU A 96 17.86 4.66 -23.15
C GLU A 96 18.01 3.17 -22.84
N ASN A 97 19.26 2.70 -22.86
CA ASN A 97 19.60 1.34 -22.47
C ASN A 97 19.77 1.26 -20.93
N ILE A 98 18.64 1.31 -20.21
CA ILE A 98 18.57 1.28 -18.74
C ILE A 98 17.47 0.28 -18.34
N ASP A 99 17.73 -0.61 -17.37
CA ASP A 99 16.74 -1.58 -16.90
C ASP A 99 15.46 -0.91 -16.38
N PRO A 100 14.30 -1.55 -16.58
CA PRO A 100 13.02 -1.02 -16.12
C PRO A 100 12.94 -1.09 -14.59
N SER A 101 12.27 -0.11 -13.99
CA SER A 101 11.98 -0.05 -12.56
C SER A 101 10.48 0.18 -12.35
N MET A 102 9.93 -0.43 -11.31
CA MET A 102 8.56 -0.18 -10.86
C MET A 102 8.60 0.74 -9.65
N ILE A 103 7.83 1.81 -9.71
CA ILE A 103 7.68 2.80 -8.66
C ILE A 103 6.23 2.78 -8.20
N THR A 104 6.01 2.54 -6.91
CA THR A 104 4.70 2.78 -6.30
C THR A 104 4.51 4.29 -6.15
N VAL A 105 3.48 4.86 -6.78
CA VAL A 105 3.19 6.29 -6.70
C VAL A 105 2.41 6.55 -5.41
N PRO A 106 2.96 7.36 -4.48
CA PRO A 106 2.26 7.66 -3.25
C PRO A 106 1.04 8.55 -3.51
N PRO A 107 -0.14 8.18 -2.96
CA PRO A 107 -1.26 9.10 -2.93
C PRO A 107 -0.94 10.29 -2.03
N ILE A 108 -1.53 11.45 -2.33
CA ILE A 108 -1.26 12.72 -1.64
C ILE A 108 -1.56 12.60 -0.14
N GLU A 109 -2.56 11.80 0.23
CA GLU A 109 -2.97 11.55 1.61
C GLU A 109 -1.91 10.80 2.44
N GLN A 110 -0.92 10.16 1.79
CA GLN A 110 0.16 9.40 2.44
C GLN A 110 1.48 10.19 2.52
N TYR A 111 1.51 11.46 2.12
CA TYR A 111 2.68 12.31 2.24
C TYR A 111 3.02 12.60 3.71
N GLY A 112 4.30 12.48 4.04
CA GLY A 112 4.87 12.74 5.35
C GLY A 112 5.51 14.13 5.42
N THR A 113 5.88 14.55 6.63
CA THR A 113 6.44 15.88 6.90
C THR A 113 7.96 15.93 6.76
N ASP A 114 8.59 14.78 6.94
CA ASP A 114 10.03 14.60 6.89
C ASP A 114 10.37 13.15 6.54
N TYR A 115 11.52 12.97 5.91
CA TYR A 115 12.01 11.68 5.47
C TYR A 115 13.51 11.59 5.67
N THR A 116 13.99 10.41 6.05
CA THR A 116 15.40 10.04 6.00
C THR A 116 15.52 8.81 5.11
N PHE A 117 16.37 8.86 4.10
CA PHE A 117 16.56 7.76 3.15
C PHE A 117 18.02 7.63 2.73
N THR A 118 18.37 6.44 2.27
CA THR A 118 19.71 6.11 1.76
C THR A 118 19.65 5.84 0.27
N THR A 119 20.65 6.29 -0.46
CA THR A 119 20.83 5.90 -1.87
C THR A 119 21.55 4.56 -1.95
N PRO A 120 21.09 3.63 -2.80
CA PRO A 120 21.85 2.42 -3.14
C PRO A 120 23.25 2.73 -3.68
N GLU A 121 24.21 1.86 -3.37
CA GLU A 121 25.53 1.87 -4.00
C GLU A 121 25.53 0.99 -5.25
N TYR A 122 26.17 1.47 -6.32
CA TYR A 122 26.30 0.72 -7.56
C TYR A 122 27.59 -0.12 -7.57
N SER A 123 27.48 -1.42 -7.86
CA SER A 123 28.63 -2.34 -7.87
C SER A 123 29.74 -1.98 -8.86
N LYS A 124 29.44 -1.20 -9.92
CA LYS A 124 30.42 -0.78 -10.94
C LYS A 124 30.64 0.74 -10.99
N GLY A 125 30.22 1.49 -9.96
CA GLY A 125 30.41 2.95 -9.92
C GLY A 125 29.41 3.65 -9.01
N GLN A 126 28.80 4.74 -9.50
CA GLN A 126 27.80 5.49 -8.74
C GLN A 126 26.54 5.70 -9.59
N TYR A 127 25.38 5.59 -8.96
CA TYR A 127 24.12 6.02 -9.55
C TYR A 127 24.08 7.55 -9.63
N GLN A 128 23.49 8.07 -10.72
CA GLN A 128 22.99 9.43 -10.74
C GLN A 128 21.66 9.45 -9.99
N ASN A 129 21.68 9.91 -8.74
CA ASN A 129 20.53 9.90 -7.85
C ASN A 129 19.75 11.22 -7.96
N GLN A 130 18.43 11.10 -8.00
CA GLN A 130 17.49 12.20 -8.14
C GLN A 130 16.38 12.04 -7.11
N PHE A 131 16.24 13.03 -6.24
CA PHE A 131 15.09 13.14 -5.36
C PHE A 131 14.00 13.95 -6.07
N MET A 132 12.92 13.29 -6.45
CA MET A 132 11.72 13.90 -7.01
C MET A 132 10.79 14.30 -5.86
N PHE A 133 10.34 15.55 -5.87
CA PHE A 133 9.51 16.10 -4.80
C PHE A 133 8.19 16.66 -5.33
N ILE A 134 7.18 16.67 -4.46
CA ILE A 134 5.88 17.33 -4.65
C ILE A 134 5.55 18.09 -3.36
N VAL A 135 5.17 19.36 -3.47
CA VAL A 135 4.85 20.23 -2.32
C VAL A 135 3.81 21.28 -2.68
N ASP A 136 3.12 21.86 -1.70
CA ASP A 136 2.24 23.02 -1.91
C ASP A 136 3.03 24.21 -2.47
N SER A 137 2.55 24.76 -3.59
CA SER A 137 3.18 25.83 -4.36
C SER A 137 3.42 27.12 -3.58
N ARG A 138 2.62 27.40 -2.54
CA ARG A 138 2.77 28.58 -1.66
C ARG A 138 3.93 28.43 -0.70
N HIS A 139 4.33 27.18 -0.42
CA HIS A 139 5.32 26.85 0.60
C HIS A 139 6.62 26.29 0.01
N LYS A 140 6.71 26.06 -1.30
CA LYS A 140 7.88 25.48 -1.98
C LYS A 140 9.26 26.02 -1.56
N GLY A 141 9.38 27.31 -1.21
CA GLY A 141 10.63 27.92 -0.75
C GLY A 141 11.11 27.46 0.64
N GLY A 142 10.27 26.73 1.38
CA GLY A 142 10.58 26.17 2.69
C GLY A 142 11.13 24.74 2.65
N LEU A 143 11.24 24.09 1.48
CA LEU A 143 11.84 22.76 1.33
C LEU A 143 13.33 22.79 1.70
N LEU A 144 13.73 21.79 2.50
CA LEU A 144 15.10 21.59 2.96
C LEU A 144 15.58 20.19 2.57
N LEU A 145 16.80 20.12 2.05
CA LEU A 145 17.58 18.90 1.85
C LEU A 145 18.83 18.99 2.74
N ASP A 146 19.00 18.03 3.63
CA ASP A 146 20.11 17.99 4.61
C ASP A 146 20.22 19.28 5.44
N GLY A 147 19.06 19.84 5.82
CA GLY A 147 18.94 21.09 6.56
C GLY A 147 19.19 22.36 5.74
N HIS A 148 19.54 22.24 4.45
CA HIS A 148 19.83 23.37 3.56
C HIS A 148 18.69 23.59 2.57
N HIS A 149 18.50 24.84 2.15
CA HIS A 149 17.56 25.15 1.07
C HIS A 149 17.93 24.44 -0.24
N LEU A 150 16.92 24.07 -1.01
CA LEU A 150 17.13 23.64 -2.40
C LEU A 150 17.83 24.75 -3.21
N PRO A 151 18.57 24.39 -4.28
CA PRO A 151 19.28 25.36 -5.12
C PRO A 151 18.39 26.52 -5.58
N HIS A 152 18.94 27.74 -5.68
CA HIS A 152 18.15 28.92 -6.03
C HIS A 152 17.51 28.84 -7.43
N ASN A 153 18.16 28.11 -8.35
CA ASN A 153 17.66 27.83 -9.70
C ASN A 153 16.76 26.59 -9.78
N GLN A 154 16.24 26.10 -8.64
CA GLN A 154 15.33 24.97 -8.63
C GLN A 154 14.11 25.24 -9.51
N HIS A 155 13.89 24.34 -10.47
CA HIS A 155 12.73 24.40 -11.34
C HIS A 155 11.53 23.73 -10.67
N TYR A 156 10.41 24.45 -10.62
CA TYR A 156 9.14 23.99 -10.06
C TYR A 156 8.08 24.03 -11.14
N VAL A 157 7.39 22.91 -11.37
CA VAL A 157 6.31 22.83 -12.35
C VAL A 157 4.99 22.64 -11.64
N HIS A 158 4.01 23.49 -11.96
CA HIS A 158 2.65 23.35 -11.45
C HIS A 158 2.00 22.07 -11.95
N ILE A 159 1.40 21.31 -11.03
CA ILE A 159 0.62 20.12 -11.34
C ILE A 159 -0.82 20.58 -11.62
N PRO A 160 -1.35 20.36 -12.84
CA PRO A 160 -2.60 20.96 -13.27
C PRO A 160 -3.78 20.50 -12.42
N GLY A 161 -4.70 21.43 -12.14
CA GLY A 161 -5.88 21.15 -11.31
C GLY A 161 -5.59 21.06 -9.80
N THR A 162 -4.40 21.45 -9.34
CA THR A 162 -4.01 21.42 -7.92
C THR A 162 -3.26 22.68 -7.50
N HIS A 163 -3.04 22.83 -6.19
CA HIS A 163 -2.10 23.82 -5.63
C HIS A 163 -0.67 23.28 -5.48
N LEU A 164 -0.37 22.11 -6.05
CA LEU A 164 0.91 21.43 -5.91
C LEU A 164 1.87 21.85 -7.03
N VAL A 165 3.15 21.85 -6.68
CA VAL A 165 4.26 21.90 -7.64
C VAL A 165 5.12 20.67 -7.45
N GLY A 166 5.69 20.18 -8.56
CA GLY A 166 6.65 19.10 -8.57
C GLY A 166 7.98 19.52 -9.18
N GLY A 167 9.03 18.76 -8.87
CA GLY A 167 10.37 18.95 -9.42
C GLY A 167 11.31 17.86 -8.94
N TYR A 168 12.60 18.03 -9.20
CA TYR A 168 13.63 17.12 -8.70
C TYR A 168 14.93 17.86 -8.41
N VAL A 169 15.76 17.27 -7.54
CA VAL A 169 17.15 17.67 -7.27
C VAL A 169 18.06 16.47 -7.45
N ASN A 170 19.28 16.71 -7.94
CA ASN A 170 20.32 15.70 -7.92
C ASN A 170 20.90 15.61 -6.52
N ILE A 171 21.14 14.39 -6.04
CA ILE A 171 21.74 14.13 -4.73
C ILE A 171 22.95 13.21 -4.88
N THR A 172 23.86 13.27 -3.92
CA THR A 172 25.05 12.41 -3.90
C THR A 172 24.70 11.01 -3.41
N VAL A 173 25.66 10.09 -3.44
CA VAL A 173 25.51 8.82 -2.73
C VAL A 173 25.62 9.08 -1.22
N GLY A 174 24.70 8.55 -0.43
CA GLY A 174 24.73 8.66 1.02
C GLY A 174 23.36 8.58 1.68
N THR A 175 23.30 9.05 2.93
CA THR A 175 22.07 9.25 3.68
C THR A 175 21.66 10.72 3.54
N HIS A 176 20.40 10.94 3.21
CA HIS A 176 19.83 12.26 3.04
C HIS A 176 18.57 12.43 3.87
N THR A 177 18.33 13.66 4.31
CA THR A 177 17.12 14.06 5.01
C THR A 177 16.38 15.12 4.22
N VAL A 178 15.07 14.94 4.08
CA VAL A 178 14.20 15.94 3.45
C VAL A 178 13.18 16.39 4.48
N SER A 179 13.03 17.71 4.61
CA SER A 179 12.10 18.31 5.55
C SER A 179 11.61 19.66 5.03
N HIS A 180 10.80 20.35 5.82
CA HIS A 180 10.29 21.67 5.48
C HIS A 180 10.34 22.61 6.69
N LYS A 181 10.59 23.91 6.45
CA LYS A 181 10.64 24.94 7.52
C LYS A 181 9.38 25.00 8.38
N ASN A 182 8.22 24.78 7.76
CA ASN A 182 6.96 24.53 8.45
C ASN A 182 6.85 23.02 8.71
N PRO A 183 6.86 22.55 9.97
CA PRO A 183 6.86 21.13 10.32
C PRO A 183 5.54 20.42 9.98
N ASN A 184 4.46 21.15 9.70
CA ASN A 184 3.18 20.57 9.30
C ASN A 184 3.02 20.44 7.78
N MET A 185 4.04 20.85 7.01
CA MET A 185 3.99 20.74 5.55
C MET A 185 4.32 19.32 5.12
N THR A 186 3.41 18.69 4.40
CA THR A 186 3.64 17.37 3.82
C THR A 186 4.39 17.48 2.49
N ILE A 187 5.26 16.51 2.24
CA ILE A 187 6.11 16.42 1.06
C ILE A 187 5.85 15.07 0.41
N GLY A 188 5.57 15.04 -0.89
CA GLY A 188 5.64 13.81 -1.67
C GLY A 188 7.08 13.60 -2.11
N GLY A 189 7.62 12.40 -1.95
CA GLY A 189 9.02 12.12 -2.27
C GLY A 189 9.20 10.77 -2.94
N ILE A 190 9.93 10.76 -4.05
CA ILE A 190 10.35 9.54 -4.75
C ILE A 190 11.84 9.67 -5.04
N LEU A 191 12.62 8.66 -4.67
CA LEU A 191 14.00 8.54 -5.06
C LEU A 191 14.08 7.72 -6.34
N PHE A 192 14.78 8.26 -7.33
CA PHE A 192 15.10 7.56 -8.56
C PHE A 192 16.61 7.63 -8.79
N GLY A 193 17.21 6.52 -9.20
CA GLY A 193 18.62 6.50 -9.56
C GLY A 193 18.84 5.68 -10.82
N ARG A 194 19.82 6.13 -11.60
CA ARG A 194 20.21 5.45 -12.85
C ARG A 194 21.72 5.33 -12.98
N ALA A 195 22.16 4.23 -13.55
CA ALA A 195 23.53 3.96 -13.95
C ALA A 195 23.51 3.37 -15.37
N HIS A 196 24.67 3.00 -15.88
CA HIS A 196 24.75 2.29 -17.15
C HIS A 196 24.00 0.96 -17.05
N VAL A 197 22.97 0.77 -17.87
CA VAL A 197 22.06 -0.38 -17.89
C VAL A 197 21.26 -0.68 -16.61
N GLU A 198 21.31 0.16 -15.58
CA GLU A 198 20.62 -0.12 -14.31
C GLU A 198 19.82 1.07 -13.80
N SER A 199 18.65 0.81 -13.21
CA SER A 199 17.92 1.82 -12.46
C SER A 199 17.25 1.25 -11.23
N TYR A 200 16.93 2.14 -10.30
CA TYR A 200 16.04 1.87 -9.18
C TYR A 200 15.08 3.05 -9.02
N GLY A 201 13.92 2.80 -8.44
CA GLY A 201 12.98 3.85 -8.09
C GLY A 201 12.08 3.40 -6.96
N PHE A 202 11.94 4.23 -5.93
CA PHE A 202 11.05 3.95 -4.81
C PHE A 202 10.58 5.23 -4.11
N PRO A 203 9.36 5.25 -3.58
CA PRO A 203 8.90 6.33 -2.70
C PRO A 203 9.78 6.39 -1.44
N VAL A 204 10.22 7.58 -1.03
CA VAL A 204 11.11 7.73 0.14
C VAL A 204 10.41 7.48 1.48
N GLY A 205 9.07 7.36 1.45
CA GLY A 205 8.28 6.94 2.59
C GLY A 205 6.78 7.12 2.36
N PHE A 206 6.01 6.43 3.19
CA PHE A 206 4.56 6.54 3.30
C PHE A 206 4.19 6.67 4.77
N LEU A 207 3.09 7.35 5.07
CA LEU A 207 2.51 7.29 6.42
C LEU A 207 1.83 5.94 6.70
N VAL A 208 1.45 5.18 5.67
CA VAL A 208 0.68 3.92 5.72
C VAL A 208 -0.56 4.03 6.62
N LYS A 209 -1.18 5.21 6.62
CA LYS A 209 -2.40 5.45 7.40
C LYS A 209 -3.58 4.76 6.72
N PRO A 210 -4.47 4.07 7.46
CA PRO A 210 -5.74 3.62 6.90
C PRO A 210 -6.56 4.84 6.47
N ILE A 211 -6.63 5.10 5.17
CA ILE A 211 -7.43 6.19 4.60
C ILE A 211 -8.78 5.69 4.07
N ASN A 212 -8.94 4.37 3.90
CA ASN A 212 -10.21 3.71 3.66
C ASN A 212 -10.41 2.58 4.67
N PRO A 213 -10.77 2.89 5.92
CA PRO A 213 -11.05 1.86 6.90
C PRO A 213 -12.23 1.01 6.43
N VAL A 214 -12.09 -0.31 6.52
CA VAL A 214 -13.20 -1.23 6.33
C VAL A 214 -14.09 -1.09 7.55
N THR A 215 -15.36 -0.73 7.37
CA THR A 215 -16.33 -0.79 8.46
C THR A 215 -16.58 -2.26 8.80
N VAL A 216 -15.88 -2.77 9.80
CA VAL A 216 -16.29 -4.02 10.46
C VAL A 216 -17.53 -3.64 11.28
N THR A 217 -18.72 -3.98 10.78
CA THR A 217 -19.90 -3.98 11.63
C THR A 217 -19.62 -4.97 12.76
N ALA A 218 -19.45 -4.46 13.98
CA ALA A 218 -19.37 -5.31 15.16
C ALA A 218 -20.56 -6.28 15.16
N PRO A 219 -20.39 -7.55 15.59
CA PRO A 219 -21.51 -8.45 15.81
C PRO A 219 -22.56 -7.73 16.67
N PRO A 220 -23.87 -7.88 16.40
CA PRO A 220 -24.89 -7.24 17.19
C PRO A 220 -24.69 -7.61 18.66
N THR A 221 -24.32 -6.61 19.47
CA THR A 221 -24.24 -6.78 20.92
C THR A 221 -25.67 -7.02 21.40
N THR A 222 -25.93 -8.23 21.89
CA THR A 222 -27.17 -8.52 22.61
C THR A 222 -27.25 -7.58 23.81
N PRO A 223 -28.35 -6.83 24.00
CA PRO A 223 -28.49 -5.95 25.14
C PRO A 223 -28.38 -6.76 26.45
N PRO A 224 -27.70 -6.25 27.49
CA PRO A 224 -27.73 -6.88 28.80
C PRO A 224 -29.19 -6.92 29.28
N THR A 225 -29.70 -8.13 29.48
CA THR A 225 -31.04 -8.35 30.03
C THR A 225 -31.06 -7.74 31.43
N THR A 226 -32.00 -6.81 31.66
CA THR A 226 -32.20 -6.18 32.96
C THR A 226 -32.57 -7.26 33.99
N PRO A 227 -31.94 -7.33 35.18
CA PRO A 227 -32.32 -8.31 36.18
C PRO A 227 -33.73 -8.02 36.68
N GLN A 228 -34.65 -8.94 36.40
CA GLN A 228 -36.01 -8.93 36.91
C GLN A 228 -36.01 -9.24 38.42
N PRO A 229 -36.83 -8.60 39.28
CA PRO A 229 -36.84 -8.88 40.71
C PRO A 229 -37.29 -10.31 40.99
N THR A 230 -36.44 -11.12 41.63
CA THR A 230 -36.73 -12.49 42.03
C THR A 230 -37.45 -12.52 43.38
N THR A 231 -38.71 -12.96 43.38
CA THR A 231 -39.41 -13.46 44.58
C THR A 231 -38.71 -14.72 45.09
N PRO A 232 -38.66 -14.99 46.42
CA PRO A 232 -38.02 -16.18 46.94
C PRO A 232 -38.86 -17.42 46.62
N GLN A 233 -38.35 -18.27 45.72
CA GLN A 233 -38.93 -19.56 45.37
C GLN A 233 -38.19 -20.68 46.14
N PRO A 234 -38.87 -21.76 46.57
CA PRO A 234 -38.27 -22.80 47.43
C PRO A 234 -37.06 -23.47 46.78
N THR A 235 -36.05 -23.78 47.60
CA THR A 235 -34.83 -24.48 47.20
C THR A 235 -35.13 -25.90 46.70
N THR A 236 -35.28 -26.05 45.39
CA THR A 236 -35.05 -27.31 44.68
C THR A 236 -33.59 -27.37 44.21
N PRO A 237 -32.98 -28.57 44.13
CA PRO A 237 -31.60 -28.70 43.67
C PRO A 237 -31.44 -28.10 42.26
N MET A 238 -30.32 -27.42 42.06
CA MET A 238 -29.95 -26.75 40.82
C MET A 238 -30.04 -27.73 39.64
N PRO A 239 -30.75 -27.42 38.55
CA PRO A 239 -30.50 -28.10 37.29
C PRO A 239 -29.15 -27.58 36.80
N THR A 240 -28.17 -28.48 36.70
CA THR A 240 -26.94 -28.25 35.95
C THR A 240 -27.36 -27.86 34.54
N THR A 241 -27.14 -26.61 34.15
CA THR A 241 -27.34 -26.17 32.78
C THR A 241 -26.31 -26.90 31.94
N THR A 242 -26.72 -28.01 31.32
CA THR A 242 -25.96 -28.66 30.28
C THR A 242 -25.72 -27.62 29.19
N ALA A 243 -24.45 -27.41 28.84
CA ALA A 243 -24.05 -26.84 27.57
C ALA A 243 -24.86 -27.54 26.45
N PRO A 244 -25.13 -26.88 25.30
CA PRO A 244 -25.61 -27.61 24.13
C PRO A 244 -24.69 -28.82 23.96
N VAL A 245 -25.27 -30.02 24.00
CA VAL A 245 -24.52 -31.24 23.77
C VAL A 245 -24.04 -31.15 22.34
N CYS A 246 -22.73 -30.96 22.16
CA CYS A 246 -22.10 -31.13 20.87
C CYS A 246 -22.26 -32.62 20.52
N ASP A 247 -23.15 -32.90 19.58
CA ASP A 247 -23.35 -34.25 19.03
C ASP A 247 -22.42 -34.39 17.82
N ALA A 248 -21.12 -34.16 18.07
CA ALA A 248 -20.11 -34.24 17.05
C ALA A 248 -19.84 -35.70 16.69
N PRO A 249 -19.70 -36.03 15.39
CA PRO A 249 -19.21 -37.33 14.99
C PRO A 249 -17.76 -37.51 15.46
N PRO A 250 -17.28 -38.75 15.63
CA PRO A 250 -15.87 -38.99 15.95
C PRO A 250 -14.98 -38.41 14.86
N MET A 251 -13.88 -37.78 15.27
CA MET A 251 -12.90 -37.16 14.37
C MET A 251 -12.51 -38.11 13.23
N THR A 252 -12.58 -37.61 12.00
CA THR A 252 -11.95 -38.24 10.85
C THR A 252 -11.10 -37.19 10.18
N ARG A 253 -9.80 -37.41 10.10
CA ARG A 253 -8.85 -36.43 9.55
C ARG A 253 -9.27 -35.96 8.14
N GLY A 254 -9.42 -34.65 7.94
CA GLY A 254 -9.72 -34.07 6.63
C GLY A 254 -11.13 -34.35 6.13
N ASP A 255 -12.12 -34.47 7.00
CA ASP A 255 -13.50 -34.82 6.64
C ASP A 255 -14.42 -33.60 6.41
N GLU A 256 -13.90 -32.38 6.55
CA GLU A 256 -14.61 -31.11 6.46
C GLU A 256 -15.79 -30.99 7.45
N VAL A 257 -15.71 -31.69 8.60
CA VAL A 257 -16.72 -31.67 9.66
C VAL A 257 -16.20 -30.94 10.90
N ASP A 258 -17.10 -30.22 11.56
CA ASP A 258 -16.86 -29.55 12.85
C ASP A 258 -17.07 -30.57 13.96
N ASN A 259 -15.96 -31.10 14.49
CA ASN A 259 -15.94 -32.23 15.42
C ASN A 259 -15.97 -31.81 16.91
N ASP A 260 -15.97 -30.53 17.23
CA ASP A 260 -16.07 -29.98 18.60
C ASP A 260 -17.10 -28.84 18.74
N CYS A 261 -17.77 -28.48 17.64
CA CYS A 261 -18.85 -27.52 17.54
C CYS A 261 -18.43 -26.06 17.80
N ASP A 262 -17.17 -25.71 17.51
CA ASP A 262 -16.64 -24.36 17.68
C ASP A 262 -16.97 -23.42 16.48
N GLY A 263 -17.38 -24.01 15.35
CA GLY A 263 -17.70 -23.33 14.10
C GLY A 263 -16.62 -23.37 13.02
N ARG A 264 -15.59 -24.19 13.18
CA ARG A 264 -14.49 -24.40 12.23
C ARG A 264 -14.32 -25.89 11.92
N VAL A 265 -13.54 -26.19 10.88
CA VAL A 265 -13.37 -27.56 10.34
C VAL A 265 -11.93 -27.72 9.85
N ASP A 266 -11.37 -28.92 10.05
CA ASP A 266 -10.04 -29.31 9.55
C ASP A 266 -8.92 -28.31 9.91
N GLU A 267 -8.94 -27.73 11.12
CA GLU A 267 -8.07 -26.62 11.51
C GLU A 267 -6.85 -27.05 12.32
N GLU A 268 -6.91 -28.16 13.04
CA GLU A 268 -5.83 -28.58 13.92
C GLU A 268 -4.73 -29.43 13.26
N ASN A 269 -3.51 -29.29 13.78
CA ASN A 269 -2.46 -30.27 13.58
C ASN A 269 -2.56 -31.31 14.69
N CYS A 270 -2.83 -32.58 14.36
CA CYS A 270 -2.84 -33.72 15.29
C CYS A 270 -1.43 -33.99 15.90
N ASP A 271 -0.96 -33.12 16.79
CA ASP A 271 0.37 -33.20 17.42
C ASP A 271 0.31 -33.30 18.95
N GLY A 272 -0.90 -33.42 19.52
CA GLY A 272 -1.15 -33.52 20.96
C GLY A 272 -1.24 -32.17 21.65
N THR A 273 -1.46 -31.10 20.89
CA THR A 273 -1.51 -29.71 21.38
C THR A 273 -2.76 -29.00 20.86
N ASP A 274 -3.47 -28.34 21.76
CA ASP A 274 -4.51 -27.35 21.45
C ASP A 274 -3.87 -26.18 20.67
N THR A 275 -4.04 -26.18 19.34
CA THR A 275 -3.33 -25.24 18.47
C THR A 275 -4.09 -23.93 18.30
N ASP A 276 -5.40 -23.94 18.54
CA ASP A 276 -6.31 -22.85 18.22
C ASP A 276 -6.85 -22.14 19.50
N GLY A 277 -6.75 -22.79 20.66
CA GLY A 277 -6.95 -22.25 22.00
C GLY A 277 -8.38 -22.35 22.53
N ASP A 278 -9.20 -23.22 21.97
CA ASP A 278 -10.59 -23.45 22.39
C ASP A 278 -10.71 -24.35 23.64
N GLY A 279 -9.63 -25.03 24.03
CA GLY A 279 -9.52 -25.90 25.20
C GLY A 279 -9.66 -27.40 24.91
N HIS A 280 -9.81 -27.79 23.64
CA HIS A 280 -9.82 -29.16 23.15
C HIS A 280 -8.49 -29.48 22.43
N ILE A 281 -8.17 -30.78 22.24
CA ILE A 281 -6.88 -31.20 21.67
C ILE A 281 -7.13 -32.23 20.58
N ASP A 282 -6.65 -31.95 19.37
CA ASP A 282 -6.67 -32.82 18.20
C ASP A 282 -8.11 -33.26 17.79
N GLU A 283 -9.11 -32.38 17.80
CA GLU A 283 -10.52 -32.74 17.56
C GLU A 283 -10.94 -32.57 16.08
N ASP A 284 -10.36 -31.66 15.30
CA ASP A 284 -10.72 -31.40 13.89
C ASP A 284 -9.49 -31.48 12.95
N CYS A 285 -8.66 -32.51 13.10
CA CYS A 285 -7.38 -32.51 12.42
C CYS A 285 -7.41 -32.39 10.90
N ASN A 286 -6.59 -31.47 10.40
CA ASN A 286 -6.32 -31.30 8.98
C ASN A 286 -5.63 -32.53 8.34
N ASN A 287 -5.74 -32.64 7.01
CA ASN A 287 -5.19 -33.76 6.24
C ASN A 287 -3.65 -33.74 6.09
N GLU A 288 -2.91 -32.91 6.82
CA GLU A 288 -1.46 -32.89 6.74
C GLU A 288 -0.83 -33.99 7.61
N GLU A 289 -0.37 -35.05 6.94
CA GLU A 289 0.49 -36.05 7.58
C GLU A 289 1.86 -35.41 7.89
N LEU A 290 2.14 -35.19 9.18
CA LEU A 290 3.47 -34.85 9.70
C LEU A 290 4.53 -35.81 9.14
N GLN A 291 5.20 -35.43 8.05
CA GLN A 291 6.40 -36.13 7.59
C GLN A 291 7.52 -35.86 8.58
N ILE A 292 7.64 -36.73 9.60
CA ILE A 292 8.85 -36.84 10.40
C ILE A 292 9.94 -37.47 9.50
N ILE A 293 10.63 -36.65 8.71
CA ILE A 293 11.92 -37.04 8.13
C ILE A 293 12.99 -36.77 9.18
N GLY A 294 13.23 -37.80 9.99
CA GLY A 294 14.36 -37.87 10.89
C GLY A 294 15.70 -37.85 10.13
N ARG A 295 16.63 -37.06 10.69
CA ARG A 295 18.10 -37.24 10.65
C ARG A 295 18.68 -38.12 9.53
N ARG A 296 19.37 -37.47 8.58
CA ARG A 296 20.85 -37.54 8.42
C ARG A 296 21.34 -36.36 7.61
#